data_AF-A0A060WIY3-F1
#
_entry.id   AF-A0A060WIY3-F1
#
_cell.length_a   1.000
_cell.length_b   1.000
_cell.length_c   1.000
_cell.angle_alpha   90.00
_cell.angle_beta   90.00
_cell.angle_gamma   90.00
#
_symmetry.space_group_name_H-M   'P 1'
#
loop_
_entity.id
_entity.type
_entity.pdbx_description
1 polymer ?
#
loop_
_entity_poly.entity_id
_entity_poly.type
_entity_poly.pdbx_seq_one_letter_code
_entity_poly.pdbx_strand_id
1 'polypeptide(L)'
;MAFLDNTGTFLPPAFELWYEPNAVGADSEERDKARKRRPVSVSPSTSQELQESQYAVVCSEKQAKVIALPSQNCIFKHSITETSFVLRADVVQMNIGNCVACFCANGHIMTLSLPGLRPLLDVNYLPLTDMRIARTFCFTNLGQAMYLTSPTEIQRITYSQETCENLQEMLGELFTPVETPEAPNRGFFKGLFGGGATSLDREELFGEMQAGKASRGLAQHIPGPQGLEGMKGAASGVVADLARARIALDERGQKLGELDERTAAMLASADSFGKHAHDMMLKCKDKKWYQF
;
A
#
# COMPACT_ATOMS: atom_id res chain seq x y z
N MET A 1 -15.91 -6.61 -23.62
CA MET A 1 -16.51 -7.94 -23.89
C MET A 1 -15.43 -8.97 -23.67
N ALA A 2 -15.76 -10.10 -23.07
CA ALA A 2 -14.85 -11.20 -22.76
C ALA A 2 -15.50 -12.55 -23.09
N PHE A 3 -14.70 -13.58 -23.31
CA PHE A 3 -15.18 -14.93 -23.58
C PHE A 3 -14.69 -15.89 -22.48
N LEU A 4 -15.57 -16.80 -22.08
CA LEU A 4 -15.28 -17.86 -21.12
C LEU A 4 -15.49 -19.21 -21.79
N ASP A 5 -14.70 -20.19 -21.38
CA ASP A 5 -14.94 -21.59 -21.75
C ASP A 5 -16.18 -22.17 -21.01
N ASN A 6 -16.46 -23.44 -21.26
CA ASN A 6 -17.56 -24.17 -20.62
C ASN A 6 -17.40 -24.34 -19.09
N THR A 7 -16.20 -24.10 -18.54
CA THR A 7 -15.92 -24.13 -17.10
C THR A 7 -16.08 -22.76 -16.45
N GLY A 8 -16.33 -21.70 -17.24
CA GLY A 8 -16.36 -20.32 -16.75
C GLY A 8 -14.96 -19.70 -16.59
N THR A 9 -13.94 -20.33 -17.17
CA THR A 9 -12.57 -19.82 -17.17
C THR A 9 -12.41 -18.79 -18.30
N PHE A 10 -11.74 -17.68 -18.01
CA PHE A 10 -11.46 -16.64 -19.00
C PHE A 10 -10.59 -17.18 -20.13
N LEU A 11 -11.04 -17.02 -21.37
CA LEU A 11 -10.29 -17.45 -22.54
C LEU A 11 -9.17 -16.44 -22.84
N PRO A 12 -7.93 -16.93 -23.03
CA PRO A 12 -6.81 -16.06 -23.38
C PRO A 12 -7.04 -15.35 -24.73
N PRO A 13 -6.46 -14.16 -24.94
CA PRO A 13 -6.49 -13.49 -26.23
C PRO A 13 -5.93 -14.39 -27.34
N ALA A 14 -6.46 -14.27 -28.57
CA ALA A 14 -6.05 -15.11 -29.70
C ALA A 14 -4.56 -14.98 -30.11
N PHE A 15 -3.87 -13.92 -29.64
CA PHE A 15 -2.44 -13.71 -29.88
C PHE A 15 -1.55 -14.28 -28.77
N GLU A 16 -2.12 -14.85 -27.71
CA GLU A 16 -1.34 -15.46 -26.64
C GLU A 16 -0.59 -16.67 -27.20
N LEU A 17 0.73 -16.69 -27.01
CA LEU A 17 1.59 -17.76 -27.48
C LEU A 17 1.19 -19.06 -26.78
N TRP A 18 0.91 -20.10 -27.58
CA TRP A 18 0.64 -21.42 -27.03
C TRP A 18 1.87 -21.91 -26.26
N TYR A 19 1.68 -22.21 -24.98
CA TYR A 19 2.69 -22.83 -24.14
C TYR A 19 2.37 -24.32 -23.99
N GLU A 20 3.36 -25.19 -24.19
CA GLU A 20 3.20 -26.61 -23.98
C GLU A 20 3.10 -26.89 -22.47
N PRO A 21 1.96 -27.39 -21.95
CA PRO A 21 1.75 -27.56 -20.51
C PRO A 21 2.73 -28.53 -19.82
N ASN A 22 3.57 -29.23 -20.60
CA ASN A 22 4.52 -30.23 -20.13
C ASN A 22 5.99 -29.92 -20.49
N ALA A 23 6.35 -28.70 -20.91
CA ALA A 23 7.71 -28.40 -21.38
C ALA A 23 8.79 -28.26 -20.28
N VAL A 24 8.45 -28.30 -18.99
CA VAL A 24 9.43 -28.16 -17.91
C VAL A 24 9.13 -29.18 -16.81
N GLY A 25 10.00 -30.18 -16.66
CA GLY A 25 9.96 -31.13 -15.55
C GLY A 25 9.23 -32.44 -15.84
N ALA A 26 9.60 -33.15 -16.90
CA ALA A 26 9.37 -34.58 -16.98
C ALA A 26 10.41 -35.33 -16.11
N ASP A 27 10.41 -35.07 -14.81
CA ASP A 27 10.96 -36.02 -13.85
C ASP A 27 9.87 -37.08 -13.59
N SER A 28 10.06 -38.20 -14.29
CA SER A 28 9.64 -39.56 -13.92
C SER A 28 9.49 -39.67 -12.40
N GLU A 29 8.31 -39.93 -11.81
CA GLU A 29 7.88 -41.30 -11.49
C GLU A 29 6.45 -41.39 -10.90
N GLU A 30 5.56 -40.41 -11.07
CA GLU A 30 4.25 -40.43 -10.37
C GLU A 30 3.00 -40.30 -11.26
N ARG A 31 3.01 -40.90 -12.46
CA ARG A 31 1.81 -40.90 -13.32
C ARG A 31 1.44 -42.22 -13.99
N ASP A 32 1.87 -43.34 -13.43
CA ASP A 32 1.62 -44.66 -14.02
C ASP A 32 0.31 -45.34 -13.58
N LYS A 33 -0.68 -44.60 -13.06
CA LYS A 33 -1.99 -45.18 -12.67
C LYS A 33 -3.26 -44.58 -13.28
N ALA A 34 -3.17 -43.61 -14.20
CA ALA A 34 -4.39 -43.12 -14.83
C ALA A 34 -4.17 -42.61 -16.26
N ARG A 35 -4.07 -43.53 -17.23
CA ARG A 35 -4.64 -43.41 -18.60
C ARG A 35 -4.12 -44.54 -19.52
N LYS A 36 -4.65 -45.75 -19.32
CA LYS A 36 -4.74 -46.73 -20.41
C LYS A 36 -6.16 -46.72 -20.97
N ARG A 37 -6.42 -45.89 -22.00
CA ARG A 37 -7.48 -46.15 -22.98
C ARG A 37 -6.94 -45.82 -24.36
N ARG A 38 -6.76 -46.88 -25.16
CA ARG A 38 -6.33 -46.84 -26.57
C ARG A 38 -7.39 -46.10 -27.42
N PRO A 39 -7.02 -45.49 -28.54
CA PRO A 39 -7.99 -44.88 -29.44
C PRO A 39 -8.71 -46.01 -30.19
N VAL A 40 -9.98 -46.22 -29.87
CA VAL A 40 -10.87 -47.06 -30.68
C VAL A 40 -11.54 -46.12 -31.67
N SER A 41 -11.30 -46.34 -32.96
CA SER A 41 -12.07 -45.70 -34.03
C SER A 41 -13.53 -46.14 -33.91
N VAL A 42 -14.42 -45.20 -33.63
CA VAL A 42 -15.87 -45.39 -33.72
C VAL A 42 -16.46 -44.28 -34.57
N SER A 43 -17.17 -44.71 -35.61
CA SER A 43 -18.00 -43.90 -36.49
C SER A 43 -19.00 -43.03 -35.70
N PRO A 44 -19.41 -41.86 -36.20
CA PRO A 44 -20.25 -40.93 -35.45
C PRO A 44 -21.68 -41.47 -35.39
N SER A 45 -22.00 -42.16 -34.30
CA SER A 45 -23.35 -42.57 -33.97
C SER A 45 -23.89 -41.65 -32.89
N THR A 46 -24.96 -40.92 -33.21
CA THR A 46 -25.96 -40.34 -32.28
C THR A 46 -25.44 -39.37 -31.21
N SER A 47 -25.55 -38.08 -31.52
CA SER A 47 -26.09 -37.01 -30.67
C SER A 47 -26.13 -37.27 -29.15
N GLN A 48 -24.97 -37.28 -28.51
CA GLN A 48 -24.85 -36.67 -27.19
C GLN A 48 -24.34 -35.26 -27.46
N GLU A 49 -25.26 -34.29 -27.53
CA GLU A 49 -24.92 -32.88 -27.36
C GLU A 49 -24.25 -32.74 -25.98
N LEU A 50 -22.93 -32.96 -25.92
CA LEU A 50 -22.15 -32.31 -24.87
C LEU A 50 -22.36 -30.82 -25.11
N GLN A 51 -23.18 -30.19 -24.28
CA GLN A 51 -23.32 -28.75 -24.21
C GLN A 51 -21.98 -28.14 -23.77
N GLU A 52 -20.98 -28.14 -24.64
CA GLU A 52 -19.80 -27.29 -24.50
C GLU A 52 -20.18 -25.87 -24.89
N SER A 53 -21.13 -25.29 -24.14
CA SER A 53 -21.51 -23.90 -24.32
C SER A 53 -20.40 -23.02 -23.77
N GLN A 54 -19.74 -22.27 -24.64
CA GLN A 54 -18.89 -21.15 -24.24
C GLN A 54 -19.77 -19.97 -23.85
N TYR A 55 -19.22 -19.01 -23.10
CA TYR A 55 -19.97 -17.85 -22.65
C TYR A 55 -19.32 -16.55 -23.12
N ALA A 56 -20.13 -15.59 -23.56
CA ALA A 56 -19.71 -14.22 -23.77
C ALA A 56 -20.19 -13.34 -22.62
N VAL A 57 -19.27 -12.62 -21.99
CA VAL A 57 -19.55 -11.62 -20.96
C VAL A 57 -19.56 -10.24 -21.61
N VAL A 58 -20.69 -9.56 -21.52
CA VAL A 58 -20.89 -8.21 -22.08
C VAL A 58 -21.30 -7.28 -20.94
N CYS A 59 -20.56 -6.18 -20.79
CA CYS A 59 -20.92 -5.11 -19.89
C CYS A 59 -21.29 -3.88 -20.72
N SER A 60 -22.47 -3.33 -20.43
CA SER A 60 -22.96 -2.05 -20.95
C SER A 60 -22.83 -0.98 -19.88
N GLU A 61 -23.18 0.25 -20.19
CA GLU A 61 -23.17 1.37 -19.23
C GLU A 61 -24.05 1.13 -18.00
N LYS A 62 -25.04 0.23 -18.06
CA LYS A 62 -26.01 0.02 -16.98
C LYS A 62 -26.11 -1.43 -16.50
N GLN A 63 -25.68 -2.39 -17.33
CA GLN A 63 -25.97 -3.82 -17.09
C GLN A 63 -24.82 -4.72 -17.56
N ALA A 64 -24.59 -5.79 -16.81
CA ALA A 64 -23.79 -6.93 -17.25
C ALA A 64 -24.70 -8.06 -17.73
N LYS A 65 -24.25 -8.79 -18.75
CA LYS A 65 -24.92 -9.97 -19.31
C LYS A 65 -23.92 -11.07 -19.60
N VAL A 66 -24.35 -12.31 -19.39
CA VAL A 66 -23.64 -13.51 -19.83
C VAL A 66 -24.51 -14.25 -20.83
N ILE A 67 -23.95 -14.47 -22.01
CA ILE A 67 -24.64 -15.00 -23.18
C ILE A 67 -24.02 -16.34 -23.54
N ALA A 68 -24.82 -17.39 -23.66
CA ALA A 68 -24.37 -18.68 -24.14
C ALA A 68 -24.04 -18.63 -25.65
N LEU A 69 -22.96 -19.28 -26.05
CA LEU A 69 -22.59 -19.46 -27.44
C LEU A 69 -22.69 -20.94 -27.83
N PRO A 70 -23.12 -21.26 -29.07
CA PRO A 70 -23.46 -20.33 -30.15
C PRO A 70 -24.91 -19.81 -30.12
N SER A 71 -25.74 -20.28 -29.17
CA SER A 71 -27.19 -20.00 -29.17
C SER A 71 -27.58 -18.53 -28.98
N GLN A 72 -26.65 -17.70 -28.50
CA GLN A 72 -26.85 -16.29 -28.17
C GLN A 72 -27.92 -16.03 -27.09
N ASN A 73 -28.29 -17.06 -26.34
CA ASN A 73 -29.23 -16.94 -25.24
C ASN A 73 -28.58 -16.22 -24.05
N CYS A 74 -29.18 -15.13 -23.58
CA CYS A 74 -28.76 -14.45 -22.37
C CYS A 74 -29.14 -15.30 -21.15
N ILE A 75 -28.15 -15.92 -20.50
CA ILE A 75 -28.37 -16.80 -19.34
C ILE A 75 -28.45 -15.98 -18.05
N PHE A 76 -27.52 -15.03 -17.89
CA PHE A 76 -27.46 -14.18 -16.71
C PHE A 76 -27.51 -12.71 -17.11
N LYS A 77 -28.20 -11.91 -16.30
CA LYS A 77 -28.30 -10.46 -16.46
C LYS A 77 -28.29 -9.81 -15.09
N HIS A 78 -27.50 -8.76 -14.93
CA HIS A 78 -27.42 -7.98 -13.70
C HIS A 78 -27.50 -6.49 -14.01
N SER A 79 -28.29 -5.75 -13.24
CA SER A 79 -28.38 -4.29 -13.33
C SER A 79 -27.33 -3.68 -12.41
N ILE A 80 -26.31 -3.04 -12.98
CA ILE A 80 -25.17 -2.50 -12.22
C ILE A 80 -25.57 -1.18 -11.56
N THR A 81 -26.22 -0.29 -12.30
CA THR A 81 -26.64 1.02 -11.81
C THR A 81 -27.83 1.54 -12.59
N GLU A 82 -28.76 2.21 -11.91
CA GLU A 82 -29.92 2.86 -12.52
C GLU A 82 -29.67 4.37 -12.72
N THR A 83 -29.05 5.02 -11.73
CA THR A 83 -28.87 6.48 -11.64
C THR A 83 -27.53 6.99 -12.18
N SER A 84 -26.56 6.11 -12.44
CA SER A 84 -25.21 6.46 -12.94
C SER A 84 -24.84 5.58 -14.15
N PHE A 85 -23.58 5.53 -14.56
CA PHE A 85 -23.13 4.67 -15.67
C PHE A 85 -21.75 4.07 -15.41
N VAL A 86 -21.45 2.93 -16.01
CA VAL A 86 -20.15 2.25 -15.92
C VAL A 86 -19.12 2.99 -16.77
N LEU A 87 -18.01 3.42 -16.16
CA LEU A 87 -16.86 4.04 -16.81
C LEU A 87 -15.88 2.99 -17.35
N ARG A 88 -15.65 1.94 -16.57
CA ARG A 88 -14.71 0.87 -16.88
C ARG A 88 -15.28 -0.45 -16.41
N ALA A 89 -15.15 -1.49 -17.23
CA ALA A 89 -15.43 -2.86 -16.82
C ALA A 89 -14.41 -3.82 -17.42
N ASP A 90 -13.87 -4.68 -16.58
CA ASP A 90 -12.87 -5.68 -16.96
C ASP A 90 -13.24 -7.03 -16.32
N VAL A 91 -12.96 -8.12 -17.03
CA VAL A 91 -12.98 -9.46 -16.43
C VAL A 91 -11.64 -9.68 -15.78
N VAL A 92 -11.65 -9.95 -14.47
CA VAL A 92 -10.43 -10.11 -13.68
C VAL A 92 -10.48 -11.40 -12.90
N GLN A 93 -9.30 -11.96 -12.64
CA GLN A 93 -9.14 -13.10 -11.77
C GLN A 93 -9.01 -12.61 -10.32
N MET A 94 -9.89 -13.08 -9.44
CA MET A 94 -9.75 -12.96 -8.00
C MET A 94 -9.49 -14.36 -7.40
N ASN A 95 -9.14 -14.44 -6.11
CA ASN A 95 -8.85 -15.73 -5.47
C ASN A 95 -10.08 -16.64 -5.39
N ILE A 96 -11.27 -16.04 -5.33
CA ILE A 96 -12.56 -16.73 -5.38
C ILE A 96 -12.99 -17.14 -6.82
N GLY A 97 -12.17 -16.85 -7.83
CA GLY A 97 -12.43 -17.12 -9.24
C GLY A 97 -12.58 -15.87 -10.10
N ASN A 98 -13.01 -16.06 -11.35
CA ASN A 98 -13.19 -14.97 -12.30
C ASN A 98 -14.43 -14.14 -11.96
N CYS A 99 -14.32 -12.84 -12.09
CA CYS A 99 -15.42 -11.91 -11.91
C CYS A 99 -15.38 -10.79 -12.96
N VAL A 100 -16.50 -10.10 -13.14
CA VAL A 100 -16.51 -8.81 -13.83
C VAL A 100 -16.45 -7.70 -12.79
N ALA A 101 -15.40 -6.89 -12.85
CA ALA A 101 -15.23 -5.69 -12.04
C ALA A 101 -15.71 -4.47 -12.83
N CYS A 102 -16.48 -3.59 -12.19
CA CYS A 102 -17.09 -2.41 -12.78
C CYS A 102 -16.76 -1.19 -11.93
N PHE A 103 -16.25 -0.13 -12.55
CA PHE A 103 -16.07 1.18 -11.94
C PHE A 103 -17.11 2.14 -12.52
N CYS A 104 -17.94 2.70 -11.65
CA CYS A 104 -19.09 3.53 -12.02
C CYS A 104 -18.80 5.02 -11.86
N ALA A 105 -19.51 5.85 -12.64
CA ALA A 105 -19.43 7.31 -12.64
C ALA A 105 -19.99 7.98 -11.36
N ASN A 106 -20.40 7.20 -10.36
CA ASN A 106 -20.72 7.66 -9.01
C ASN A 106 -19.63 7.29 -7.99
N GLY A 107 -18.49 6.75 -8.42
CA GLY A 107 -17.38 6.32 -7.55
C GLY A 107 -17.49 4.87 -7.07
N HIS A 108 -18.57 4.15 -7.38
CA HIS A 108 -18.69 2.77 -6.93
C HIS A 108 -17.78 1.82 -7.71
N ILE A 109 -17.09 0.94 -6.98
CA ILE A 109 -16.47 -0.27 -7.52
C ILE A 109 -17.37 -1.45 -7.15
N MET A 110 -17.87 -2.14 -8.16
CA MET A 110 -18.71 -3.33 -8.02
C MET A 110 -18.02 -4.53 -8.66
N THR A 111 -18.10 -5.70 -8.04
CA THR A 111 -17.65 -6.95 -8.66
C THR A 111 -18.76 -7.99 -8.66
N LEU A 112 -18.92 -8.70 -9.77
CA LEU A 112 -19.94 -9.74 -9.95
C LEU A 112 -19.26 -11.06 -10.35
N SER A 113 -19.60 -12.16 -9.68
CA SER A 113 -19.03 -13.49 -9.95
C SER A 113 -19.33 -13.94 -11.38
N LEU A 114 -18.41 -14.58 -12.06
CA LEU A 114 -18.71 -15.25 -13.33
C LEU A 114 -18.87 -16.76 -13.17
N PRO A 115 -19.71 -17.41 -14.00
CA PRO A 115 -20.62 -16.82 -14.99
C PRO A 115 -21.92 -16.25 -14.39
N GLY A 116 -22.23 -16.51 -13.11
CA GLY A 116 -23.56 -16.28 -12.53
C GLY A 116 -23.98 -14.83 -12.26
N LEU A 117 -23.12 -13.84 -12.47
CA LEU A 117 -23.31 -12.42 -12.16
C LEU A 117 -23.85 -12.13 -10.74
N ARG A 118 -23.44 -12.92 -9.74
CA ARG A 118 -23.80 -12.67 -8.34
C ARG A 118 -22.93 -11.54 -7.77
N PRO A 119 -23.51 -10.53 -7.09
CA PRO A 119 -22.71 -9.51 -6.42
C PRO A 119 -21.75 -10.11 -5.40
N LEU A 120 -20.48 -9.69 -5.48
CA LEU A 120 -19.41 -10.09 -4.56
C LEU A 120 -18.92 -8.90 -3.74
N LEU A 121 -18.90 -7.71 -4.34
CA LEU A 121 -18.42 -6.46 -3.74
C LEU A 121 -19.23 -5.30 -4.33
N ASP A 122 -19.61 -4.36 -3.47
CA ASP A 122 -20.07 -3.02 -3.86
C ASP A 122 -19.55 -2.03 -2.81
N VAL A 123 -18.56 -1.23 -3.19
CA VAL A 123 -17.91 -0.27 -2.31
C VAL A 123 -17.85 1.09 -2.96
N ASN A 124 -18.12 2.14 -2.18
CA ASN A 124 -17.93 3.51 -2.62
C ASN A 124 -16.44 3.86 -2.56
N TYR A 125 -15.82 4.01 -3.73
CA TYR A 125 -14.41 4.36 -3.90
C TYR A 125 -14.28 5.77 -4.47
N LEU A 126 -14.06 6.75 -3.58
CA LEU A 126 -13.57 8.13 -3.82
C LEU A 126 -14.24 8.97 -4.95
N PRO A 127 -14.33 10.29 -4.79
CA PRO A 127 -15.21 11.12 -5.59
C PRO A 127 -14.59 11.35 -6.97
N LEU A 128 -15.40 11.23 -8.03
CA LEU A 128 -15.04 11.56 -9.41
C LEU A 128 -14.89 13.08 -9.63
N THR A 129 -14.08 13.74 -8.79
CA THR A 129 -13.72 15.15 -8.97
C THR A 129 -12.67 15.32 -10.07
N ASP A 130 -11.93 14.27 -10.43
CA ASP A 130 -10.88 14.31 -11.45
C ASP A 130 -11.18 13.37 -12.65
N MET A 131 -11.38 13.98 -13.83
CA MET A 131 -11.62 13.28 -15.10
C MET A 131 -10.43 12.43 -15.56
N ARG A 132 -9.21 12.69 -15.10
CA ARG A 132 -8.03 11.85 -15.41
C ARG A 132 -8.20 10.47 -14.80
N ILE A 133 -8.63 10.39 -13.55
CA ILE A 133 -8.89 9.13 -12.86
C ILE A 133 -9.90 8.31 -13.67
N ALA A 134 -11.04 8.93 -14.02
CA ALA A 134 -12.08 8.28 -14.82
C ALA A 134 -11.60 7.72 -16.17
N ARG A 135 -10.63 8.38 -16.82
CA ARG A 135 -10.10 7.98 -18.14
C ARG A 135 -8.96 6.97 -18.08
N THR A 136 -8.27 6.89 -16.96
CA THR A 136 -7.04 6.09 -16.82
C THR A 136 -7.20 4.89 -15.90
N PHE A 137 -8.36 4.77 -15.24
CA PHE A 137 -8.68 3.67 -14.35
C PHE A 137 -8.61 2.33 -15.09
N CYS A 138 -7.81 1.40 -14.57
CA CYS A 138 -7.72 0.03 -15.03
C CYS A 138 -7.79 -0.93 -13.84
N PHE A 139 -8.59 -1.99 -13.99
CA PHE A 139 -8.55 -3.11 -13.06
C PHE A 139 -7.39 -4.03 -13.41
N THR A 140 -6.85 -4.69 -12.39
CA THR A 140 -5.86 -5.75 -12.52
C THR A 140 -6.37 -7.00 -11.81
N ASN A 141 -5.69 -8.13 -12.02
CA ASN A 141 -5.97 -9.35 -11.28
C ASN A 141 -5.69 -9.16 -9.78
N LEU A 142 -6.18 -10.10 -8.98
CA LEU A 142 -5.98 -10.17 -7.53
C LEU A 142 -6.56 -8.95 -6.78
N GLY A 143 -7.66 -8.40 -7.30
CA GLY A 143 -8.43 -7.35 -6.63
C GLY A 143 -7.65 -6.05 -6.43
N GLN A 144 -6.93 -5.65 -7.47
CA GLN A 144 -6.18 -4.40 -7.52
C GLN A 144 -6.67 -3.55 -8.70
N ALA A 145 -6.43 -2.25 -8.61
CA ALA A 145 -6.64 -1.33 -9.70
C ALA A 145 -5.59 -0.23 -9.68
N MET A 146 -5.39 0.42 -10.81
CA MET A 146 -4.47 1.54 -10.96
C MET A 146 -5.11 2.66 -11.76
N TYR A 147 -4.64 3.88 -11.55
CA TYR A 147 -4.97 5.05 -12.35
C TYR A 147 -3.88 6.10 -12.22
N LEU A 148 -3.92 7.12 -13.07
CA LEU A 148 -3.01 8.26 -13.01
C LEU A 148 -3.62 9.38 -12.17
N THR A 149 -2.95 9.78 -11.08
CA THR A 149 -3.29 11.00 -10.32
C THR A 149 -2.70 12.23 -10.99
N SER A 150 -1.50 12.10 -11.55
CA SER A 150 -0.83 13.12 -12.38
C SER A 150 -0.34 12.51 -13.71
N PRO A 151 0.14 13.31 -14.70
CA PRO A 151 0.75 12.74 -15.90
C PRO A 151 1.99 11.86 -15.62
N THR A 152 2.56 11.95 -14.41
CA THR A 152 3.80 11.27 -14.01
C THR A 152 3.66 10.44 -12.74
N GLU A 153 2.44 10.23 -12.26
CA GLU A 153 2.18 9.53 -10.99
C GLU A 153 1.04 8.53 -11.14
N ILE A 154 1.36 7.26 -10.86
CA ILE A 154 0.41 6.16 -10.83
C ILE A 154 0.04 5.89 -9.39
N GLN A 155 -1.25 5.89 -9.11
CA GLN A 155 -1.79 5.41 -7.85
C GLN A 155 -2.32 3.98 -8.03
N ARG A 156 -1.87 3.07 -7.17
CA ARG A 156 -2.43 1.72 -7.05
C ARG A 156 -3.38 1.66 -5.86
N ILE A 157 -4.47 0.94 -6.02
CA ILE A 157 -5.42 0.62 -4.95
C ILE A 157 -5.66 -0.89 -4.90
N THR A 158 -6.08 -1.35 -3.72
CA THR A 158 -6.46 -2.73 -3.47
C THR A 158 -7.88 -2.76 -2.91
N TYR A 159 -8.73 -3.60 -3.49
CA TYR A 159 -10.11 -3.86 -3.04
C TYR A 159 -10.33 -5.35 -2.70
N SER A 160 -9.25 -6.11 -2.55
CA SER A 160 -9.22 -7.49 -2.04
C SER A 160 -8.56 -7.53 -0.67
N GLN A 161 -9.24 -8.11 0.33
CA GLN A 161 -8.71 -8.26 1.68
C GLN A 161 -7.44 -9.11 1.70
N GLU A 162 -7.43 -10.24 0.99
CA GLU A 162 -6.29 -11.17 0.95
C GLU A 162 -5.04 -10.51 0.36
N THR A 163 -5.22 -9.67 -0.67
CA THR A 163 -4.12 -8.92 -1.28
C THR A 163 -3.55 -7.87 -0.32
N CYS A 164 -4.39 -7.31 0.57
CA CYS A 164 -3.92 -6.44 1.64
C CYS A 164 -3.16 -7.20 2.73
N GLU A 165 -3.57 -8.43 3.07
CA GLU A 165 -2.87 -9.27 4.05
C GLU A 165 -1.44 -9.62 3.59
N ASN A 166 -1.25 -9.82 2.29
CA ASN A 166 0.07 -10.10 1.69
C ASN A 166 0.92 -8.84 1.44
N LEU A 167 0.49 -7.64 1.88
CA LEU A 167 1.18 -6.39 1.57
C LEU A 167 2.62 -6.37 2.09
N GLN A 168 2.88 -6.93 3.28
CA GLN A 168 4.23 -6.95 3.85
C GLN A 168 5.22 -7.73 2.99
N GLU A 169 4.78 -8.84 2.37
CA GLU A 169 5.62 -9.64 1.48
C GLU A 169 5.87 -8.93 0.13
N MET A 170 4.96 -8.05 -0.28
CA MET A 170 5.12 -7.24 -1.50
C MET A 170 6.05 -6.03 -1.30
N LEU A 171 6.39 -5.66 -0.06
CA LEU A 171 7.32 -4.59 0.22
C LEU A 171 8.74 -5.11 0.00
N GLY A 172 9.44 -4.54 -0.99
CA GLY A 172 10.84 -4.85 -1.24
C GLY A 172 11.75 -4.34 -0.13
N GLU A 173 12.95 -4.93 -0.04
CA GLU A 173 14.00 -4.47 0.86
C GLU A 173 14.79 -3.32 0.21
N LEU A 174 15.01 -2.22 0.94
CA LEU A 174 15.82 -1.10 0.44
C LEU A 174 17.33 -1.39 0.54
N PHE A 175 17.71 -2.18 1.53
CA PHE A 175 19.10 -2.47 1.84
C PHE A 175 19.38 -3.94 1.63
N THR A 176 20.25 -4.24 0.67
CA THR A 176 20.93 -5.53 0.64
C THR A 176 22.11 -5.44 1.59
N PRO A 177 22.22 -6.28 2.63
CA PRO A 177 23.42 -6.32 3.44
C PRO A 177 24.59 -6.75 2.56
N VAL A 178 25.56 -5.85 2.39
CA VAL A 178 26.82 -6.13 1.71
C VAL A 178 27.92 -6.10 2.75
N GLU A 179 28.84 -7.07 2.68
CA GLU A 179 30.02 -7.06 3.51
C GLU A 179 30.80 -5.77 3.25
N THR A 180 30.97 -4.97 4.31
CA THR A 180 31.74 -3.73 4.23
C THR A 180 33.17 -4.06 3.84
N PRO A 181 33.72 -3.48 2.74
CA PRO A 181 35.09 -3.74 2.34
C PRO A 181 36.05 -3.48 3.49
N GLU A 182 37.02 -4.38 3.68
CA GLU A 182 38.07 -4.15 4.66
C GLU A 182 38.76 -2.81 4.37
N ALA A 183 39.00 -2.03 5.42
CA ALA A 183 39.73 -0.78 5.29
C ALA A 183 41.09 -1.07 4.62
N PRO A 184 41.53 -0.24 3.66
CA PRO A 184 42.81 -0.46 2.98
C PRO A 184 43.92 -0.62 4.02
N ASN A 185 44.62 -1.76 3.97
CA ASN A 185 45.76 -2.00 4.83
C ASN A 185 46.75 -0.83 4.68
N ARG A 186 47.09 -0.19 5.80
CA ARG A 186 48.12 0.85 5.81
C ARG A 186 49.41 0.18 5.35
N GLY A 187 49.81 0.47 4.10
CA GLY A 187 50.98 -0.15 3.48
C GLY A 187 52.21 -0.05 4.38
N PHE A 188 52.97 -1.13 4.43
CA PHE A 188 54.15 -1.32 5.28
C PHE A 188 55.16 -0.15 5.22
N PHE A 189 55.28 0.53 4.08
CA PHE A 189 56.20 1.66 3.92
C PHE A 189 55.77 2.96 4.62
N LYS A 190 54.55 3.05 5.16
CA LYS A 190 54.11 4.21 5.94
C LYS A 190 54.82 4.32 7.30
N GLY A 191 55.53 3.28 7.74
CA GLY A 191 56.39 3.32 8.93
C GLY A 191 57.85 3.74 8.66
N LEU A 192 58.31 3.71 7.40
CA LEU A 192 59.75 3.83 7.11
C LEU A 192 60.20 5.21 6.60
N PHE A 193 59.30 6.03 6.02
CA PHE A 193 59.68 7.33 5.42
C PHE A 193 58.77 8.52 5.75
N GLY A 194 57.76 8.37 6.61
CA GLY A 194 56.87 9.48 6.98
C GLY A 194 56.32 9.29 8.37
N GLY A 195 56.46 10.32 9.21
CA GLY A 195 56.07 10.31 10.63
C GLY A 195 54.73 9.63 10.90
N GLY A 196 54.71 8.84 11.97
CA GLY A 196 53.68 7.86 12.30
C GLY A 196 52.27 8.33 11.99
N ALA A 197 51.59 7.59 11.12
CA ALA A 197 50.15 7.70 11.04
C ALA A 197 49.60 7.14 12.36
N THR A 198 49.28 8.00 13.32
CA THR A 198 48.35 7.69 14.39
C THR A 198 47.09 7.09 13.74
N SER A 199 46.48 6.06 14.35
CA SER A 199 45.07 5.79 14.07
C SER A 199 44.38 7.15 14.14
N LEU A 200 43.69 7.57 13.07
CA LEU A 200 42.95 8.83 13.12
C LEU A 200 41.88 8.59 14.17
N ASP A 201 42.13 9.09 15.38
CA ASP A 201 41.19 8.98 16.47
C ASP A 201 40.04 9.93 16.11
N ARG A 202 38.92 9.32 15.75
CA ARG A 202 37.73 10.03 15.31
C ARG A 202 37.18 10.90 16.44
N GLU A 203 37.41 10.49 17.69
CA GLU A 203 37.05 11.23 18.89
C GLU A 203 38.00 12.42 19.11
N GLU A 204 39.28 12.26 18.77
CA GLU A 204 40.22 13.38 18.78
C GLU A 204 39.85 14.40 17.69
N LEU A 205 39.60 13.96 16.45
CA LEU A 205 39.35 14.86 15.32
C LEU A 205 37.94 15.48 15.29
N PHE A 206 36.92 14.73 15.72
CA PHE A 206 35.51 15.09 15.58
C PHE A 206 34.71 14.92 16.89
N GLY A 207 35.34 14.50 17.98
CA GLY A 207 34.68 14.39 19.28
C GLY A 207 34.38 15.76 19.86
N GLU A 208 33.47 15.77 20.83
CA GLU A 208 32.92 16.99 21.41
C GLU A 208 33.99 17.94 21.99
N MET A 209 35.13 17.37 22.41
CA MET A 209 36.23 18.12 23.01
C MET A 209 36.92 19.07 22.03
N GLN A 210 37.05 18.71 20.75
CA GLN A 210 37.67 19.56 19.71
C GLN A 210 36.62 20.20 18.77
N ALA A 211 35.57 19.47 18.39
CA ALA A 211 34.57 19.95 17.43
C ALA A 211 33.40 20.73 18.07
N GLY A 212 33.29 20.72 19.40
CA GLY A 212 32.21 21.35 20.15
C GLY A 212 30.91 20.54 20.13
N LYS A 213 29.96 20.92 20.99
CA LYS A 213 28.65 20.26 21.06
C LYS A 213 27.80 20.62 19.84
N ALA A 214 27.13 19.62 19.27
CA ALA A 214 26.20 19.83 18.16
C ALA A 214 25.15 20.90 18.52
N SER A 215 24.79 21.73 17.54
CA SER A 215 23.68 22.69 17.66
C SER A 215 22.41 21.97 18.11
N ARG A 216 21.64 22.56 19.02
CA ARG A 216 20.35 22.01 19.49
C ARG A 216 19.30 21.84 18.37
N GLY A 217 19.56 22.37 17.17
CA GLY A 217 18.72 22.20 15.98
C GLY A 217 19.22 21.17 14.97
N LEU A 218 20.35 20.49 15.22
CA LEU A 218 20.80 19.37 14.38
C LEU A 218 19.91 18.15 14.62
N ALA A 219 19.47 17.51 13.55
CA ALA A 219 18.68 16.28 13.61
C ALA A 219 19.45 15.23 14.42
N GLN A 220 18.89 14.83 15.55
CA GLN A 220 19.44 13.74 16.35
C GLN A 220 19.27 12.44 15.55
N HIS A 221 20.29 11.58 15.58
CA HIS A 221 20.17 10.21 15.14
C HIS A 221 19.04 9.58 15.94
N ILE A 222 17.87 9.41 15.32
CA ILE A 222 16.80 8.59 15.87
C ILE A 222 17.38 7.18 15.83
N PRO A 223 17.68 6.56 16.99
CA PRO A 223 18.08 5.16 16.99
C PRO A 223 16.94 4.45 16.28
N GLY A 224 17.24 3.82 15.14
CA GLY A 224 16.31 2.88 14.54
C GLY A 224 15.82 1.92 15.64
N PRO A 225 14.58 1.43 15.54
CA PRO A 225 14.01 0.58 16.57
C PRO A 225 15.03 -0.50 16.92
N GLN A 226 15.31 -0.58 18.22
CA GLN A 226 16.28 -1.43 18.91
C GLN A 226 16.64 -2.71 18.15
N GLY A 227 17.94 -3.02 18.12
CA GLY A 227 18.58 -4.05 17.30
C GLY A 227 17.76 -5.30 17.04
N LEU A 228 17.86 -5.77 15.79
CA LEU A 228 17.46 -7.02 15.12
C LEU A 228 16.53 -8.06 15.81
N GLU A 229 16.50 -8.20 17.14
CA GLU A 229 15.60 -9.07 17.89
C GLU A 229 14.16 -8.53 18.04
N GLY A 230 13.93 -7.22 17.97
CA GLY A 230 12.60 -6.62 18.15
C GLY A 230 11.62 -6.82 16.98
N MET A 231 12.12 -7.22 15.80
CA MET A 231 11.33 -7.21 14.56
C MET A 231 10.29 -8.35 14.47
N LYS A 232 10.35 -9.34 15.37
CA LYS A 232 9.35 -10.42 15.44
C LYS A 232 8.03 -9.99 16.10
N GLY A 233 7.97 -8.85 16.78
CA GLY A 233 6.77 -8.38 17.48
C GLY A 233 5.91 -7.37 16.72
N ALA A 234 6.37 -6.87 15.57
CA ALA A 234 5.65 -5.82 14.81
C ALA A 234 4.50 -6.36 13.94
N ALA A 235 4.31 -7.68 13.89
CA ALA A 235 3.30 -8.34 13.07
C ALA A 235 2.01 -8.71 13.82
N SER A 236 1.80 -8.24 15.05
CA SER A 236 0.58 -8.55 15.82
C SER A 236 -0.18 -7.30 16.28
N GLY A 237 -1.03 -6.80 15.37
CA GLY A 237 -2.34 -6.25 15.73
C GLY A 237 -2.42 -4.73 15.82
N VAL A 238 -3.38 -4.17 15.06
CA VAL A 238 -3.88 -2.78 15.13
C VAL A 238 -4.16 -2.30 16.57
N VAL A 239 -4.42 -3.22 17.49
CA VAL A 239 -4.66 -2.96 18.92
C VAL A 239 -3.39 -2.51 19.67
N ALA A 240 -2.20 -3.02 19.31
CA ALA A 240 -0.94 -2.64 19.95
C ALA A 240 -0.50 -1.22 19.50
N ASP A 241 -0.71 -0.89 18.23
CA ASP A 241 -0.49 0.46 17.72
C ASP A 241 -1.47 1.48 18.32
N LEU A 242 -2.74 1.11 18.49
CA LEU A 242 -3.74 1.92 19.17
C LEU A 242 -3.36 2.17 20.64
N ALA A 243 -2.86 1.15 21.35
CA ALA A 243 -2.43 1.28 22.74
C ALA A 243 -1.22 2.21 22.87
N ARG A 244 -0.23 2.09 21.98
CA ARG A 244 0.93 3.00 21.91
C ARG A 244 0.50 4.44 21.59
N ALA A 245 -0.38 4.61 20.61
CA ALA A 245 -0.92 5.92 20.25
C ALA A 245 -1.68 6.56 21.41
N ARG A 246 -2.42 5.77 22.20
CA ARG A 246 -3.12 6.25 23.39
C ARG A 246 -2.15 6.71 24.49
N ILE A 247 -1.11 5.93 24.79
CA ILE A 247 -0.10 6.33 25.79
C ILE A 247 0.59 7.62 25.36
N ALA A 248 0.96 7.74 24.08
CA ALA A 248 1.57 8.96 23.55
C ALA A 248 0.62 10.18 23.61
N LEU A 249 -0.69 9.95 23.43
CA LEU A 249 -1.71 10.99 23.58
C LEU A 249 -1.86 11.44 25.04
N ASP A 250 -1.85 10.49 25.99
CA ASP A 250 -1.96 10.76 27.42
C ASP A 250 -0.73 11.55 27.93
N GLU A 251 0.48 11.16 27.52
CA GLU A 251 1.71 11.92 27.81
C GLU A 251 1.68 13.34 27.22
N ARG A 252 1.17 13.48 26.00
CA ARG A 252 0.98 14.80 25.38
C ARG A 252 -0.04 15.63 26.18
N GLY A 253 -1.11 15.01 26.66
CA GLY A 253 -2.11 15.65 27.51
C GLY A 253 -1.52 16.17 28.81
N GLN A 254 -0.70 15.36 29.50
CA GLN A 254 0.01 15.79 30.71
C GLN A 254 0.94 16.98 30.44
N LYS A 255 1.75 16.91 29.37
CA LYS A 255 2.63 18.02 28.97
C LYS A 255 1.88 19.31 28.63
N LEU A 256 0.69 19.19 28.04
CA LEU A 256 -0.18 20.35 27.77
C LEU A 256 -0.75 20.93 29.08
N GLY A 257 -1.11 20.09 30.05
CA GLY A 257 -1.53 20.53 31.38
C GLY A 257 -0.43 21.30 32.12
N GLU A 258 0.79 20.75 32.14
CA GLU A 258 1.96 21.43 32.72
C GLU A 258 2.25 22.78 32.02
N LEU A 259 2.07 22.83 30.70
CA LEU A 259 2.25 24.06 29.93
C LEU A 259 1.20 25.10 30.30
N ASP A 260 -0.06 24.70 30.48
CA ASP A 260 -1.14 25.59 30.89
C ASP A 260 -0.92 26.15 32.29
N GLU A 261 -0.52 25.30 33.26
CA GLU A 261 -0.15 25.73 34.61
C GLU A 261 1.01 26.73 34.60
N ARG A 262 2.06 26.46 33.81
CA ARG A 262 3.18 27.41 33.65
C ARG A 262 2.75 28.72 33.01
N THR A 263 1.84 28.66 32.04
CA THR A 263 1.32 29.85 31.37
C THR A 263 0.47 30.68 32.32
N ALA A 264 -0.39 30.04 33.13
CA ALA A 264 -1.17 30.71 34.16
C ALA A 264 -0.28 31.37 35.23
N ALA A 265 0.76 30.66 35.68
CA ALA A 265 1.74 31.22 36.62
C ALA A 265 2.51 32.41 36.04
N MET A 266 2.88 32.34 34.75
CA MET A 266 3.51 33.44 34.04
C MET A 266 2.55 34.64 33.89
N LEU A 267 1.28 34.41 33.59
CA LEU A 267 0.26 35.46 33.48
C LEU A 267 0.05 36.18 34.81
N ALA A 268 -0.04 35.42 35.91
CA ALA A 268 -0.15 35.99 37.26
C ALA A 268 1.10 36.80 37.64
N SER A 269 2.29 36.32 37.26
CA SER A 269 3.55 37.04 37.46
C SER A 269 3.60 38.34 36.67
N ALA A 270 3.11 38.34 35.43
CA ALA A 270 3.02 39.53 34.58
C ALA A 270 2.04 40.56 35.14
N ASP A 271 0.88 40.14 35.64
CA ASP A 271 -0.10 41.04 36.27
C ASP A 271 0.45 41.67 37.55
N SER A 272 1.15 40.89 38.39
CA SER A 272 1.86 41.41 39.55
C SER A 272 2.94 42.42 39.16
N PHE A 273 3.75 42.11 38.14
CA PHE A 273 4.77 43.04 37.65
C PHE A 273 4.14 44.35 37.13
N GLY A 274 3.04 44.26 36.38
CA GLY A 274 2.29 45.43 35.90
C GLY A 274 1.81 46.33 37.03
N LYS A 275 1.27 45.76 38.11
CA LYS A 275 0.86 46.50 39.32
C LYS A 275 2.04 47.20 40.00
N HIS A 276 3.14 46.50 40.21
CA HIS A 276 4.34 47.09 40.82
C HIS A 276 4.94 48.22 39.97
N ALA A 277 4.98 48.05 38.65
CA ALA A 277 5.43 49.07 37.72
C ALA A 277 4.51 50.30 37.74
N HIS A 278 3.19 50.08 37.81
CA HIS A 278 2.20 51.16 37.92
C HIS A 278 2.35 51.95 39.23
N ASP A 279 2.50 51.25 40.36
CA ASP A 279 2.73 51.88 41.67
C ASP A 279 4.03 52.68 41.71
N MET A 280 5.10 52.14 41.09
CA MET A 280 6.37 52.85 40.96
C MET A 280 6.22 54.12 40.11
N MET A 281 5.49 54.02 38.99
CA MET A 281 5.21 55.17 38.12
C MET A 281 4.43 56.26 38.86
N LEU A 282 3.42 55.91 39.67
CA LEU A 282 2.69 56.88 40.50
C LEU A 282 3.61 57.56 41.52
N LYS A 283 4.46 56.79 42.22
CA LYS A 283 5.46 57.35 43.15
C LYS A 283 6.46 58.28 42.45
N CYS A 284 6.86 57.98 41.22
CA CYS A 284 7.74 58.83 40.43
C CYS A 284 7.04 60.09 39.91
N LYS A 285 5.74 60.00 39.59
CA LYS A 285 4.92 61.14 39.14
C LYS A 285 4.77 62.22 40.21
N ASP A 286 4.64 61.81 41.47
CA ASP A 286 4.44 62.74 42.61
C ASP A 286 5.76 63.29 43.19
N LYS A 287 6.91 62.76 42.76
CA LYS A 287 8.23 63.27 43.15
C LYS A 287 8.61 64.49 42.32
N LYS A 288 8.67 65.65 42.98
CA LYS A 288 9.28 66.85 42.41
C LYS A 288 10.79 66.78 42.57
N TRP A 289 11.53 67.18 41.54
CA TRP A 289 12.99 67.00 41.36
C TRP A 289 13.91 67.54 42.48
N TYR A 290 13.34 68.18 43.50
CA TYR A 290 14.03 68.87 44.59
C TYR A 290 13.71 68.31 45.99
N GLN A 291 12.94 67.23 46.09
CA GLN A 291 12.73 66.52 47.36
C GLN A 291 13.40 65.14 47.27
N PHE A 292 14.59 65.05 47.87
CA PHE A 292 15.31 63.79 48.07
C PHE A 292 15.03 63.24 49.45
#